data_AF-A0A7C4NIF5-F1
#
_entry.id   AF-A0A7C4NIF5-F1
#
_cell.length_a   1.000
_cell.length_b   1.000
_cell.length_c   1.000
_cell.angle_alpha   90.00
_cell.angle_beta   90.00
_cell.angle_gamma   90.00
#
_symmetry.space_group_name_H-M   'P 1'
#
loop_
_entity.id
_entity.type
_entity.pdbx_description
1 polymer ?
#
loop_
_entity_poly.entity_id
_entity_poly.type
_entity_poly.pdbx_seq_one_letter_code
_entity_poly.pdbx_strand_id
1 'polypeptide(L)' 'MATKNKKTQRKMDLLELSDVERARVIEQLKQNLQKSISEARIWNALLQYEVITINGHVVFSSNAPLEGFRYNLT' A
#
# COMPACT_ATOMS: atom_id res chain seq x y z
N MET A 1 23.64 -3.65 19.69
CA MET A 1 22.98 -4.05 18.44
C MET A 1 21.72 -4.82 18.81
N ALA A 2 20.56 -4.17 18.81
CA ALA A 2 19.31 -4.77 19.26
C ALA A 2 18.75 -5.69 18.17
N THR A 3 18.64 -6.98 18.48
CA THR A 3 18.00 -8.00 17.65
C THR A 3 16.51 -7.68 17.53
N LYS A 4 16.07 -7.29 16.33
CA LYS A 4 14.65 -7.09 16.02
C LYS A 4 13.91 -8.42 16.22
N ASN A 5 13.13 -8.51 17.30
CA ASN A 5 12.15 -9.57 17.50
C ASN A 5 11.19 -9.59 16.30
N LYS A 6 11.44 -10.46 15.32
CA LYS A 6 10.47 -10.82 14.29
C LYS A 6 9.34 -11.56 15.02
N LYS A 7 8.29 -10.82 15.40
CA LYS A 7 7.00 -11.42 15.77
C LYS A 7 6.61 -12.32 14.60
N THR A 8 6.68 -13.63 14.81
CA THR A 8 6.19 -14.64 13.88
C THR A 8 4.74 -14.30 13.57
N GLN A 9 4.47 -13.82 12.35
CA GLN A 9 3.11 -13.72 11.86
C GLN A 9 2.54 -15.14 11.89
N ARG A 10 1.64 -15.41 12.85
CA ARG A 10 0.91 -16.67 12.89
C ARG A 10 0.20 -16.80 11.54
N LYS A 11 0.54 -17.84 10.80
CA LYS A 11 -0.21 -18.20 9.59
C LYS A 11 -1.61 -18.58 10.07
N MET A 12 -2.59 -17.77 9.70
CA MET A 12 -3.99 -18.00 9.99
C MET A 12 -4.49 -19.04 9.00
N ASP A 13 -4.90 -20.22 9.48
CA ASP A 13 -5.51 -21.22 8.62
C ASP A 13 -6.97 -20.81 8.37
N LEU A 14 -7.29 -20.53 7.11
CA LEU A 14 -8.64 -20.11 6.72
C LEU A 14 -9.65 -21.25 6.81
N LEU A 15 -9.21 -22.51 6.80
CA LEU A 15 -10.07 -23.69 6.87
C LEU A 15 -10.60 -23.93 8.29
N GLU A 16 -9.90 -23.42 9.31
CA GLU A 16 -10.30 -23.53 10.71
C GLU A 16 -11.29 -22.42 11.14
N LEU A 17 -11.53 -21.43 10.28
CA LEU A 17 -12.41 -20.29 10.57
C LEU A 17 -13.86 -20.60 10.21
N SER A 18 -14.77 -19.98 10.96
CA SER A 18 -16.17 -19.94 10.56
C SER A 18 -16.33 -19.23 9.21
N ASP A 19 -17.40 -19.57 8.48
CA ASP A 19 -17.65 -19.00 7.16
C ASP A 19 -17.72 -17.46 7.17
N VAL A 20 -18.29 -16.88 8.24
CA VAL A 20 -18.40 -15.42 8.42
C VAL A 20 -17.03 -14.78 8.65
N GLU A 21 -16.19 -15.39 9.48
CA GLU A 21 -14.84 -14.89 9.75
C GLU A 21 -13.96 -15.02 8.50
N ARG A 22 -14.05 -16.15 7.80
CA ARG A 22 -13.34 -16.40 6.54
C ARG A 22 -13.71 -15.36 5.49
N ALA A 23 -14.99 -15.07 5.32
CA ALA A 23 -15.46 -14.05 4.38
C ALA A 23 -14.90 -12.65 4.72
N ARG A 24 -14.88 -12.27 6.00
CA ARG A 24 -14.30 -10.99 6.45
C ARG A 24 -12.80 -10.90 6.15
N VAL A 25 -12.05 -11.96 6.44
CA VAL A 25 -10.61 -12.01 6.21
C VAL A 25 -10.29 -11.90 4.71
N ILE A 26 -11.03 -12.62 3.86
CA ILE A 26 -10.86 -12.58 2.40
C ILE A 26 -11.12 -11.17 1.86
N GLU A 27 -12.19 -10.51 2.30
CA GLU A 27 -12.54 -9.16 1.86
C GLU A 27 -11.45 -8.16 2.27
N GLN A 28 -10.95 -8.26 3.49
CA GLN A 28 -9.86 -7.41 3.98
C GLN A 28 -8.55 -7.64 3.21
N LEU A 29 -8.21 -8.89 2.89
CA LEU A 29 -7.04 -9.22 2.07
C LEU A 29 -7.17 -8.67 0.65
N LYS A 30 -8.36 -8.76 0.05
CA LYS A 30 -8.63 -8.23 -1.29
C LYS A 30 -8.45 -6.71 -1.32
N GLN A 31 -8.97 -5.99 -0.34
CA GLN A 31 -8.81 -4.53 -0.22
C GLN A 31 -7.34 -4.15 -0.06
N ASN A 32 -6.59 -4.86 0.79
CA ASN A 32 -5.16 -4.63 0.97
C ASN A 32 -4.36 -4.90 -0.32
N LEU A 33 -4.70 -5.97 -1.05
CA LEU A 33 -4.07 -6.31 -2.32
C LEU A 33 -4.32 -5.20 -3.35
N GLN A 34 -5.56 -4.74 -3.48
CA GLN A 34 -5.91 -3.65 -4.40
C GLN A 34 -5.16 -2.35 -4.08
N LYS A 35 -5.03 -2.02 -2.79
CA LYS A 35 -4.24 -0.88 -2.33
C LYS A 35 -2.77 -1.03 -2.73
N SER A 36 -2.16 -2.19 -2.46
CA SER A 36 -0.76 -2.48 -2.80
C SER A 36 -0.50 -2.42 -4.32
N ILE A 37 -1.41 -2.96 -5.14
CA ILE A 37 -1.30 -2.87 -6.60
C ILE A 37 -1.38 -1.41 -7.06
N SER A 38 -2.27 -0.61 -6.47
CA SER A 38 -2.40 0.81 -6.81
C SER A 38 -1.15 1.60 -6.45
N GLU A 39 -0.58 1.35 -5.26
CA GLU A 39 0.71 1.93 -4.84
C GLU A 39 1.84 1.52 -5.79
N ALA A 40 1.95 0.24 -6.15
CA ALA A 40 2.97 -0.24 -7.08
C ALA A 40 2.85 0.40 -8.47
N ARG A 41 1.63 0.60 -8.96
CA ARG A 41 1.39 1.31 -10.23
C ARG A 41 1.84 2.77 -10.16
N ILE A 42 1.56 3.45 -9.05
CA ILE A 42 2.01 4.83 -8.82
C ILE A 42 3.53 4.89 -8.76
N TRP A 43 4.18 4.00 -8.01
CA TRP A 43 5.64 3.92 -7.95
C TRP A 43 6.27 3.67 -9.31
N ASN A 44 5.70 2.77 -10.12
CA ASN A 44 6.18 2.51 -11.46
C ASN A 44 6.01 3.73 -12.38
N ALA A 45 4.89 4.44 -12.29
CA ALA A 45 4.71 5.70 -13.02
C ALA A 45 5.75 6.74 -12.59
N LEU A 46 5.99 6.91 -11.29
CA LEU A 46 6.99 7.85 -10.75
C LEU A 46 8.40 7.54 -11.23
N LEU A 47 8.74 6.26 -11.41
CA LEU A 47 10.05 5.85 -11.94
C LEU A 47 10.18 6.11 -13.45
N GLN A 48 9.08 6.07 -14.20
CA GLN A 48 9.09 6.19 -15.66
C GLN A 48 9.00 7.62 -16.17
N TYR A 49 8.38 8.53 -15.41
CA TYR A 49 8.13 9.90 -15.84
C TYR A 49 8.95 10.90 -15.05
N GLU A 50 9.64 11.80 -15.77
CA GLU A 50 10.42 12.90 -15.19
C GLU A 50 9.53 13.93 -14.49
N VAL A 51 8.26 14.03 -14.87
CA VAL A 51 7.22 14.87 -14.24
C VAL A 51 5.87 14.16 -14.28
N ILE A 52 5.19 14.03 -13.14
CA ILE A 52 3.80 13.53 -13.07
C ILE A 52 2.86 14.68 -12.73
N THR A 53 1.82 14.83 -13.55
CA THR A 53 0.71 15.75 -13.30
C THR A 53 -0.57 14.99 -12.97
N ILE A 54 -1.28 15.43 -11.93
CA ILE A 54 -2.63 14.97 -11.61
C ILE A 54 -3.53 16.20 -11.65
N ASN A 55 -4.58 16.18 -12.48
CA ASN A 55 -5.51 17.30 -12.65
C ASN A 55 -4.81 18.64 -12.99
N GLY A 56 -3.73 18.59 -13.78
CA GLY A 56 -2.95 19.78 -14.15
C GLY A 56 -1.97 20.29 -13.08
N HIS A 57 -1.95 19.68 -11.89
CA HIS A 57 -0.98 19.98 -10.85
C HIS A 57 0.19 19.00 -10.89
N VAL A 58 1.43 19.50 -10.84
CA VAL A 58 2.63 18.67 -10.75
C VAL A 58 2.71 18.07 -9.34
N VAL A 59 2.64 16.74 -9.26
CA VAL A 59 2.70 15.99 -7.99
C VAL A 59 4.08 15.36 -7.79
N PHE A 60 4.84 15.19 -8.87
CA PHE A 60 6.22 14.71 -8.84
C PHE A 60 7.01 15.33 -9.97
N SER A 61 8.27 15.67 -9.69
CA SER A 61 9.27 15.97 -10.70
C SER A 61 10.59 15.36 -10.25
N SER A 62 11.40 14.81 -11.15
CA SER A 62 12.73 14.27 -10.85
C SER A 62 13.63 15.27 -10.11
N ASN A 63 13.40 16.56 -10.31
CA ASN A 63 14.18 17.67 -9.77
C ASN A 63 13.61 18.26 -8.46
N ALA A 64 12.48 17.75 -7.97
CA ALA A 64 11.83 18.25 -6.75
C ALA A 64 11.24 17.10 -5.90
N PRO A 65 11.35 17.15 -4.56
CA PRO A 65 10.71 16.15 -3.70
C PRO A 65 9.19 16.11 -3.93
N LEU A 66 8.57 14.96 -3.67
CA LEU A 66 7.11 14.75 -3.77
C LEU A 66 6.36 15.79 -2.91
N GLU A 67 5.83 16.83 -3.54
CA GLU A 67 4.92 17.79 -2.92
C GLU A 67 3.48 17.44 -3.31
N GLY A 68 2.67 17.05 -2.32
CA GLY A 68 1.24 16.79 -2.54
C GLY A 68 0.65 15.64 -1.72
N PHE A 69 1.46 14.68 -1.27
CA PHE A 69 1.00 13.61 -0.37
C PHE A 69 1.20 14.00 1.11
N ARG A 70 0.54 15.09 1.55
CA ARG A 70 0.31 15.28 2.99
C ARG A 70 -0.84 14.38 3.41
N TYR A 71 -0.53 13.15 3.83
CA TYR A 71 -1.47 12.38 4.63
C TYR A 71 -1.66 13.12 5.96
N ASN A 72 -2.74 13.88 6.08
CA ASN A 72 -3.21 14.30 7.39
C ASN A 72 -3.73 13.04 8.10
N LEU A 73 -2.86 12.38 8.86
CA LEU A 73 -3.28 11.44 9.89
C LEU A 73 -3.96 12.26 10.99
N THR A 74 -5.29 12.32 10.95
CA THR A 74 -6.13 12.75 12.08
C THR A 74 -6.99 11.58 12.49
#